data_AF-N9QWR7-F1
#
_entry.id   AF-N9QWR7-F1
#
_cell.length_a   1.000
_cell.length_b   1.000
_cell.length_c   1.000
_cell.angle_alpha   90.00
_cell.angle_beta   90.00
_cell.angle_gamma   90.00
#
_symmetry.space_group_name_H-M   'P 1'
#
loop_
_entity.id
_entity.type
_entity.pdbx_description
1 polymer ?
#
loop_
_entity_poly.entity_id
_entity_poly.type
_entity_poly.pdbx_seq_one_letter_code
_entity_poly.pdbx_strand_id
1 'polypeptide(L)'
;MFIGRYHTEIDCDGRFAPCTEGKAEFILTLLPDGTVHRSILQYGKIFIDNTKNSTAHNITYRKDRWFINPERTDVVVNLKEGASFYYKIKDSSHLVMNLEKIYSEKEKTNRELFDRGYPAPSKAYELVKDTSFHIQE
;
A
#
# COMPACT_ATOMS: atom_id res chain seq x y z
N MET A 1 4.91 -11.29 14.78
CA MET A 1 3.52 -11.15 14.30
C MET A 1 3.43 -9.87 13.47
N PHE A 2 3.04 -9.96 12.20
CA PHE A 2 3.06 -8.81 11.27
C PHE A 2 1.79 -7.96 11.28
N ILE A 3 0.74 -8.40 11.98
CA ILE A 3 -0.44 -7.60 12.28
C ILE A 3 -0.02 -6.28 12.93
N GLY A 4 -0.60 -5.17 12.47
CA GLY A 4 -0.35 -3.83 12.99
C GLY A 4 -0.40 -2.76 11.89
N ARG A 5 -0.16 -1.52 12.31
CA ARG A 5 -0.04 -0.37 11.42
C ARG A 5 1.43 -0.12 11.13
N TYR A 6 1.73 0.11 9.87
CA TYR A 6 3.05 0.51 9.40
C TYR A 6 2.92 1.81 8.62
N HIS A 7 3.98 2.60 8.63
CA HIS A 7 3.96 3.89 7.98
C HIS A 7 5.33 4.25 7.40
N THR A 8 5.34 5.12 6.40
CA THR A 8 6.55 5.68 5.78
C THR A 8 6.20 6.98 5.10
N GLU A 9 7.17 7.89 5.08
CA GLU A 9 7.10 9.09 4.25
C GLU A 9 7.41 8.73 2.78
N ILE A 10 6.59 9.24 1.86
CA ILE A 10 6.73 9.04 0.42
C ILE A 10 6.84 10.35 -0.33
N ASP A 11 7.56 10.34 -1.45
CA ASP A 11 7.71 11.54 -2.29
C ASP A 11 6.47 11.74 -3.14
N CYS A 12 6.02 12.99 -3.24
CA CYS A 12 4.93 13.38 -4.14
C CYS A 12 5.48 13.60 -5.57
N ASP A 13 5.63 12.51 -6.33
CA ASP A 13 6.10 12.53 -7.73
C ASP A 13 4.98 12.27 -8.75
N GLY A 14 3.73 12.18 -8.30
CA GLY A 14 2.54 11.89 -9.11
C GLY A 14 2.39 10.44 -9.55
N ARG A 15 3.27 9.51 -9.13
CA ARG A 15 3.20 8.09 -9.53
C ARG A 15 2.62 7.20 -8.44
N PHE A 16 3.16 7.28 -7.24
CA PHE A 16 2.72 6.43 -6.12
C PHE A 16 1.66 7.11 -5.25
N ALA A 17 1.84 8.40 -5.00
CA ALA A 17 0.85 9.23 -4.36
C ALA A 17 0.14 10.13 -5.38
N PRO A 18 -1.15 10.45 -5.18
CA PRO A 18 -1.89 11.39 -6.02
C PRO A 18 -1.50 12.85 -5.70
N CYS A 19 -0.21 13.12 -5.54
CA CYS A 19 0.34 14.44 -5.24
C CYS A 19 1.62 14.68 -6.05
N THR A 20 1.86 15.94 -6.42
CA THR A 20 2.92 16.34 -7.36
C THR A 20 4.08 17.10 -6.72
N GLU A 21 3.93 17.55 -5.47
CA GLU A 21 4.96 18.31 -4.75
C GLU A 21 4.92 17.99 -3.24
N GLY A 22 6.10 18.03 -2.62
CA GLY A 22 6.27 17.78 -1.19
C GLY A 22 6.34 16.29 -0.84
N LYS A 23 5.80 15.95 0.33
CA LYS A 23 5.82 14.60 0.88
C LYS A 23 4.44 14.22 1.42
N ALA A 24 4.16 12.93 1.44
CA ALA A 24 2.95 12.37 2.02
C ALA A 24 3.29 11.18 2.92
N GLU A 25 2.44 10.89 3.90
CA GLU A 25 2.56 9.72 4.74
C GLU A 25 1.77 8.56 4.14
N PHE A 26 2.42 7.46 3.83
CA PHE A 26 1.76 6.22 3.44
C PHE A 26 1.57 5.33 4.67
N ILE A 27 0.34 4.92 4.91
CA ILE A 27 -0.05 4.05 6.03
C ILE A 27 -0.59 2.74 5.48
N LEU A 28 -0.07 1.62 6.01
CA LEU A 28 -0.49 0.26 5.73
C LEU A 28 -0.90 -0.42 7.04
N THR A 29 -2.18 -0.75 7.20
CA THR A 29 -2.68 -1.45 8.39
C THR A 29 -3.06 -2.88 8.02
N LEU A 30 -2.40 -3.86 8.64
CA LEU A 30 -2.60 -5.30 8.45
C LEU A 30 -3.43 -5.85 9.62
N LEU A 31 -4.65 -6.30 9.36
CA LEU A 31 -5.58 -6.83 10.38
C LEU A 31 -5.49 -8.36 10.53
N PRO A 32 -5.83 -8.93 11.70
CA PRO A 32 -5.72 -10.38 11.96
C PRO A 32 -6.53 -11.26 11.02
N ASP A 33 -7.66 -10.77 10.53
CA ASP A 33 -8.56 -11.49 9.62
C ASP A 33 -8.03 -11.56 8.18
N GLY A 34 -6.89 -10.92 7.88
CA GLY A 34 -6.30 -10.79 6.56
C GLY A 34 -6.79 -9.58 5.77
N THR A 35 -7.59 -8.68 6.38
CA THR A 35 -7.98 -7.40 5.77
C THR A 35 -6.84 -6.40 5.85
N VAL A 36 -6.69 -5.56 4.84
CA VAL A 36 -5.68 -4.48 4.82
C VAL A 36 -6.30 -3.13 4.52
N HIS A 37 -5.83 -2.10 5.22
CA HIS A 37 -6.18 -0.71 4.97
C HIS A 37 -4.97 0.07 4.51
N ARG A 38 -5.16 0.85 3.45
CA ARG A 38 -4.13 1.69 2.84
C ARG A 38 -4.62 3.12 2.83
N SER A 39 -3.77 4.04 3.25
CA SER A 39 -4.08 5.47 3.24
C SER A 39 -2.83 6.26 2.86
N ILE A 40 -3.02 7.34 2.12
CA ILE A 40 -1.97 8.32 1.83
C ILE A 40 -2.45 9.65 2.39
N LEU A 41 -1.72 10.21 3.35
CA LEU A 41 -2.04 11.46 4.01
C LEU A 41 -1.04 12.52 3.58
N GLN A 42 -1.49 13.56 2.87
CA GLN A 42 -0.61 14.71 2.60
C GLN A 42 -0.80 15.78 3.67
N TYR A 43 0.31 16.25 4.25
CA TYR A 43 0.29 17.32 5.23
C TYR A 43 -0.24 18.62 4.59
N GLY A 44 -1.34 19.17 5.13
CA GLY A 44 -1.92 20.46 4.71
C GLY A 44 -2.98 20.39 3.60
N LYS A 45 -3.22 19.23 2.97
CA LYS A 45 -4.31 19.02 2.02
C LYS A 45 -4.88 17.61 2.23
N ILE A 46 -6.13 17.53 2.69
CA ILE A 46 -6.87 16.27 2.72
C ILE A 46 -7.18 15.91 1.26
N PHE A 47 -6.38 15.05 0.64
CA PHE A 47 -6.78 14.41 -0.61
C PHE A 47 -7.80 13.33 -0.24
N ILE A 48 -9.07 13.74 -0.20
CA ILE A 48 -10.15 12.80 -0.47
C ILE A 48 -9.85 12.28 -1.87
N ASP A 49 -9.78 10.95 -2.00
CA ASP A 49 -9.48 10.19 -3.22
C ASP A 49 -10.28 10.72 -4.41
N ASN A 50 -9.76 11.76 -5.07
CA ASN A 50 -10.38 12.42 -6.21
C ASN A 50 -10.08 11.57 -7.44
N THR A 51 -10.68 10.38 -7.45
CA THR A 51 -10.98 9.66 -8.67
C THR A 51 -11.88 10.59 -9.49
N LYS A 52 -11.28 11.40 -10.35
CA LYS A 52 -11.95 12.11 -11.44
C LYS A 52 -12.47 11.07 -12.43
N ASN A 53 -13.50 10.31 -12.02
CA ASN A 53 -14.43 9.48 -12.81
C ASN A 53 -15.27 8.55 -11.91
N SER A 54 -15.76 9.02 -10.77
CA SER A 54 -16.65 8.21 -9.91
C SER A 54 -17.94 8.94 -9.61
N THR A 55 -18.93 8.81 -10.50
CA THR A 55 -20.36 8.84 -10.13
C THR A 55 -20.67 7.64 -9.23
N ALA A 56 -20.08 7.60 -8.04
CA ALA A 56 -20.39 6.63 -7.01
C ALA A 56 -20.01 7.24 -5.66
N HIS A 57 -21.02 7.80 -4.99
CA HIS A 57 -21.05 7.99 -3.55
C HIS A 57 -20.96 6.63 -2.85
N ASN A 58 -19.81 5.97 -2.90
CA ASN A 58 -19.51 4.82 -2.06
C ASN A 58 -18.03 4.89 -1.69
N ILE A 59 -17.79 5.28 -0.44
CA ILE A 59 -16.63 4.92 0.37
C ILE A 59 -16.71 3.38 0.52
N THR A 60 -16.56 2.67 -0.59
CA THR A 60 -16.61 1.21 -0.62
C THR A 60 -15.28 0.76 -0.09
N TYR A 61 -15.26 0.33 1.17
CA TYR A 61 -14.17 -0.45 1.77
C TYR A 61 -13.49 -1.31 0.69
N ARG A 62 -12.26 -0.95 0.30
CA ARG A 62 -11.50 -1.74 -0.67
C ARG A 62 -11.27 -3.10 -0.01
N LYS A 63 -11.74 -4.17 -0.65
CA LYS A 63 -11.64 -5.56 -0.14
C LYS A 63 -10.24 -6.10 -0.35
N ASP A 64 -9.25 -5.30 0.00
CA ASP A 64 -7.86 -5.66 -0.13
C ASP A 64 -7.55 -6.73 0.92
N ARG A 65 -6.69 -7.68 0.54
CA ARG A 65 -6.32 -8.82 1.38
C ARG A 65 -4.82 -8.86 1.55
N TRP A 66 -4.37 -9.34 2.69
CA TRP A 66 -2.95 -9.62 2.90
C TRP A 66 -2.72 -11.03 3.44
N PHE A 67 -1.55 -11.56 3.12
CA PHE A 67 -1.04 -12.81 3.65
C PHE A 67 0.48 -12.82 3.62
N ILE A 68 1.10 -13.80 4.26
CA ILE A 68 2.54 -14.03 4.19
C ILE A 68 2.77 -15.14 3.16
N ASN A 69 3.71 -14.96 2.25
CA ASN A 69 4.04 -15.99 1.27
C ASN A 69 4.57 -17.28 1.98
N PRO A 70 4.50 -18.46 1.33
CA PRO A 70 4.92 -19.71 1.96
C PRO A 70 6.37 -19.72 2.48
N GLU A 71 7.26 -19.02 1.79
CA GLU A 71 8.68 -18.87 2.15
C GLU A 71 8.89 -17.92 3.35
N ARG A 72 7.85 -17.18 3.77
CA ARG A 72 7.89 -16.19 4.85
C ARG A 72 8.91 -15.07 4.64
N THR A 73 9.17 -14.75 3.37
CA THR A 73 10.09 -13.69 2.94
C THR A 73 9.37 -12.39 2.61
N ASP A 74 8.08 -12.45 2.27
CA ASP A 74 7.28 -11.29 1.91
C ASP A 74 5.89 -11.30 2.57
N VAL A 75 5.44 -10.13 2.98
CA VAL A 75 4.01 -9.83 3.13
C VAL A 75 3.48 -9.46 1.74
N VAL A 76 2.42 -10.14 1.32
CA VAL A 76 1.76 -9.92 0.03
C VAL A 76 0.43 -9.23 0.28
N VAL A 77 0.17 -8.14 -0.42
CA VAL A 77 -1.06 -7.35 -0.37
C VAL A 77 -1.72 -7.39 -1.74
N ASN A 78 -2.86 -8.05 -1.83
CA ASN A 78 -3.67 -8.13 -3.03
C ASN A 78 -4.76 -7.07 -2.97
N LEU A 79 -4.80 -6.20 -3.97
CA LEU A 79 -5.87 -5.23 -4.12
C LEU A 79 -7.09 -5.91 -4.73
N LYS A 80 -8.27 -5.39 -4.40
CA LYS A 80 -9.52 -5.84 -5.02
C LYS A 80 -9.47 -5.74 -6.55
N GLU A 81 -8.78 -4.74 -7.09
CA GLU A 81 -8.62 -4.51 -8.52
C GLU A 81 -7.65 -5.50 -9.20
N GLY A 82 -6.98 -6.37 -8.43
CA GLY A 82 -6.14 -7.47 -8.91
C GLY A 82 -4.64 -7.22 -8.85
N ALA A 83 -4.20 -6.01 -8.49
CA ALA A 83 -2.77 -5.72 -8.30
C ALA A 83 -2.22 -6.39 -7.04
N SER A 84 -0.98 -6.86 -7.10
CA SER A 84 -0.25 -7.48 -5.99
C SER A 84 0.93 -6.60 -5.58
N PHE A 85 0.97 -6.20 -4.31
CA PHE A 85 2.10 -5.50 -3.70
C PHE A 85 2.87 -6.46 -2.80
N TYR A 86 4.18 -6.44 -2.91
CA TYR A 86 5.08 -7.31 -2.15
C TYR A 86 5.93 -6.47 -1.23
N TYR A 87 6.05 -6.89 0.03
CA TYR A 87 6.89 -6.23 1.03
C TYR A 87 7.82 -7.27 1.63
N LYS A 88 9.12 -7.15 1.34
CA LYS A 88 10.18 -7.96 1.97
C LYS A 88 10.14 -7.75 3.47
N ILE A 89 10.12 -8.85 4.21
CA ILE A 89 10.23 -8.84 5.66
C ILE A 89 11.70 -8.62 6.01
N LYS A 90 12.04 -7.40 6.47
CA LYS A 90 13.38 -7.08 6.96
C LYS A 90 13.54 -7.54 8.41
N ASP A 91 12.54 -7.27 9.24
CA ASP A 91 12.41 -7.78 10.60
C ASP A 91 10.93 -7.69 11.08
N SER A 92 10.67 -7.89 12.37
CA SER A 92 9.31 -7.88 12.93
C SER A 92 8.60 -6.51 12.90
N SER A 93 9.34 -5.44 12.65
CA SER A 93 8.89 -4.04 12.65
C SER A 93 9.12 -3.32 11.33
N HIS A 94 9.93 -3.87 10.41
CA HIS A 94 10.28 -3.24 9.15
C HIS A 94 9.87 -4.09 7.94
N LEU A 95 9.14 -3.46 7.03
CA LEU A 95 8.69 -4.04 5.76
C LEU A 95 9.19 -3.17 4.61
N VAL A 96 9.85 -3.74 3.61
CA VAL A 96 10.40 -2.99 2.48
C VAL A 96 9.69 -3.37 1.19
N MET A 97 9.16 -2.40 0.44
CA MET A 97 8.53 -2.69 -0.86
C MET A 97 9.49 -3.42 -1.80
N ASN A 98 9.02 -4.53 -2.36
CA ASN A 98 9.77 -5.39 -3.25
C ASN A 98 9.47 -5.04 -4.71
N LEU A 99 10.12 -3.97 -5.20
CA LEU A 99 9.90 -3.47 -6.56
C LEU A 99 10.15 -4.55 -7.63
N GLU A 100 11.16 -5.39 -7.43
CA GLU A 100 11.48 -6.49 -8.36
C GLU A 100 10.28 -7.43 -8.56
N LYS A 101 9.61 -7.84 -7.48
CA LYS A 101 8.40 -8.68 -7.59
C LYS A 101 7.21 -7.90 -8.14
N ILE A 102 7.00 -6.66 -7.67
CA ILE A 102 5.89 -5.78 -8.10
C ILE A 102 5.92 -5.53 -9.61
N TYR A 103 7.10 -5.32 -10.19
CA TYR A 103 7.30 -5.06 -11.61
C TYR A 103 7.72 -6.31 -12.42
N SER A 104 7.73 -7.49 -11.79
CA SER A 104 8.14 -8.72 -12.47
C SER A 104 7.19 -9.04 -13.63
N GLU A 105 7.70 -9.74 -14.65
CA GLU A 105 6.88 -10.17 -15.79
C GLU A 105 5.73 -11.11 -15.42
N LYS A 106 5.80 -11.71 -14.22
CA LYS A 106 4.74 -12.56 -13.65
C LYS A 106 3.52 -11.74 -13.23
N GLU A 107 3.72 -10.50 -12.80
CA GLU A 107 2.66 -9.58 -12.36
C GLU A 107 2.11 -8.74 -13.52
N LYS A 108 1.59 -9.39 -14.56
CA LYS A 108 1.05 -8.70 -15.75
C LYS A 108 -0.06 -7.71 -15.39
N THR A 109 -0.91 -8.07 -14.42
CA THR A 109 -2.01 -7.21 -13.94
C THR A 109 -1.50 -5.93 -13.29
N ASN A 110 -0.38 -5.97 -12.57
CA ASN A 110 0.24 -4.76 -12.03
C ASN A 110 0.61 -3.78 -13.14
N ARG A 111 1.32 -4.26 -14.16
CA ARG A 111 1.73 -3.43 -15.30
C ARG A 111 0.53 -2.80 -16.00
N GLU A 112 -0.49 -3.61 -16.32
CA GLU A 112 -1.71 -3.12 -16.97
C GLU A 112 -2.44 -2.05 -16.16
N LEU A 113 -2.46 -2.18 -14.83
CA LEU A 113 -3.06 -1.18 -13.95
C LEU A 113 -2.21 0.08 -13.86
N PHE A 114 -0.89 -0.05 -13.72
CA PHE A 114 0.02 1.10 -13.67
C PHE A 114 -0.02 1.92 -14.97
N ASP A 115 -0.10 1.26 -16.13
CA ASP A 115 -0.26 1.91 -17.43
C ASP A 115 -1.59 2.69 -17.54
N ARG A 116 -2.60 2.29 -16.77
CA ARG A 116 -3.90 2.98 -16.64
C ARG A 116 -3.91 4.09 -15.59
N GLY A 117 -2.76 4.38 -14.97
CA GLY A 117 -2.62 5.43 -13.96
C GLY A 117 -2.92 4.98 -12.53
N TYR A 118 -2.98 3.67 -12.25
CA TYR A 118 -3.04 3.21 -10.86
C TYR A 118 -1.72 3.49 -10.13
N PRO A 119 -1.76 3.75 -8.81
CA PRO A 119 -0.57 4.03 -8.00
C PRO A 119 0.55 3.01 -8.18
N ALA A 120 1.71 3.46 -8.65
CA ALA A 120 2.88 2.63 -8.90
C ALA A 120 4.07 3.13 -8.04
N PRO A 121 4.67 2.27 -7.19
CA PRO A 121 5.70 2.70 -6.26
C PRO A 121 7.01 3.04 -6.97
N SER A 122 7.48 4.29 -6.83
CA SER A 122 8.69 4.78 -7.49
C SER A 122 10.00 4.35 -6.84
N LYS A 123 9.96 3.95 -5.56
CA LYS A 123 11.12 3.46 -4.80
C LYS A 123 10.72 2.35 -3.83
N ALA A 124 11.72 1.60 -3.37
CA ALA A 124 11.56 0.55 -2.37
C ALA A 124 11.38 1.18 -0.97
N TYR A 125 10.20 1.72 -0.70
CA TYR A 125 9.89 2.34 0.59
C TYR A 125 9.99 1.33 1.74
N GLU A 126 10.66 1.74 2.82
CA GLU A 126 10.74 1.00 4.08
C GLU A 126 9.67 1.51 5.05
N LEU A 127 8.71 0.65 5.36
CA LEU A 127 7.62 0.92 6.28
C LEU A 127 8.00 0.46 7.67
N VAL A 128 7.81 1.36 8.65
CA VAL A 128 8.09 1.13 10.06
C VAL A 128 6.79 0.88 10.81
N LYS A 129 6.78 -0.14 11.67
CA LYS A 129 5.64 -0.48 12.50
C LYS A 129 5.41 0.58 13.58
N ASP A 130 4.19 1.09 13.66
CA ASP A 130 3.74 1.96 14.73
C ASP A 130 3.51 1.14 16.00
N THR A 131 4.36 1.33 17.01
CA THR A 131 4.30 0.61 18.30
C THR A 131 3.19 1.12 19.21
N SER A 132 2.64 2.30 18.94
CA SER A 132 1.53 2.89 19.71
C SER A 132 0.15 2.46 19.19
N PHE A 133 0.11 1.85 18.00
CA PHE A 133 -1.14 1.36 17.42
C PHE A 133 -1.56 0.03 18.07
N HIS A 134 -2.72 0.07 18.72
CA HIS A 134 -3.38 -1.12 19.25
C HIS A 134 -4.67 -1.38 18.49
N ILE A 135 -4.87 -2.64 18.08
CA ILE A 135 -6.13 -3.09 17.50
C ILE A 135 -7.08 -3.30 18.68
N GLN A 136 -8.17 -2.53 18.72
CA GLN A 136 -9.26 -2.80 19.64
C GLN A 136 -10.01 -4.04 19.13
N GLU A 137 -10.11 -5.06 19.99
CA GLU A 137 -10.87 -6.30 19.74
C GLU A 137 -12.39 -6.06 19.80
#